data_AF-A0A3E1EYD1-F1
#
_entry.id   AF-A0A3E1EYD1-F1
#
_cell.length_a   1.000
_cell.length_b   1.000
_cell.length_c   1.000
_cell.angle_alpha   90.00
_cell.angle_beta   90.00
_cell.angle_gamma   90.00
#
_symmetry.space_group_name_H-M   'P 1'
#
loop_
_entity.id
_entity.type
_entity.pdbx_description
1 polymer ?
#
loop_
_entity_poly.entity_id
_entity_poly.type
_entity_poly.pdbx_seq_one_letter_code
_entity_poly.pdbx_strand_id
1 'polypeptide(L)'
;MKSKLKRGLNFLMLIFLMISAIYVFFYYVSADQIADLRNLPTAILVAVIVYLAIQFVKRYLQKVMPWYNWLYYIGIIAIIIPLPLFSVEGDWVFSVTRWGSLFLLIPPVIEFLVLLKAKEK
;
A
#
# COMPACT_ATOMS: atom_id res chain seq x y z
N MET A 1 4.04 -10.39 -29.21
CA MET A 1 4.70 -9.18 -28.65
C MET A 1 3.95 -8.52 -27.49
N LYS A 2 2.61 -8.41 -27.51
CA LYS A 2 1.80 -7.71 -26.47
C LYS A 2 1.82 -8.32 -25.05
N SER A 3 2.14 -9.61 -24.87
CA SER A 3 2.09 -10.27 -23.56
C SER A 3 3.31 -9.98 -22.67
N LYS A 4 4.53 -9.95 -23.26
CA LYS A 4 5.78 -9.68 -22.51
C LYS A 4 5.83 -8.24 -21.99
N LEU A 5 5.36 -7.27 -22.79
CA LEU A 5 5.29 -5.86 -22.38
C LEU A 5 4.32 -5.66 -21.21
N LYS A 6 3.12 -6.25 -21.28
CA LYS A 6 2.13 -6.20 -20.19
C LYS A 6 2.66 -6.84 -18.91
N ARG A 7 3.40 -7.95 -19.01
CA ARG A 7 4.02 -8.61 -17.87
C ARG A 7 5.13 -7.74 -17.24
N GLY A 8 5.98 -7.13 -18.07
CA GLY A 8 7.01 -6.21 -17.61
C GLY A 8 6.42 -4.98 -16.90
N LEU A 9 5.37 -4.38 -17.47
CA LEU A 9 4.66 -3.27 -16.84
C LEU A 9 4.05 -3.68 -15.49
N ASN A 10 3.40 -4.85 -15.40
CA ASN A 10 2.84 -5.32 -14.12
C ASN A 10 3.93 -5.52 -13.07
N PHE A 11 5.05 -6.13 -13.45
CA PHE A 11 6.19 -6.34 -12.57
C PHE A 11 6.74 -5.01 -12.03
N LEU A 12 6.91 -4.03 -12.91
CA LEU A 12 7.36 -2.69 -12.55
C LEU A 12 6.37 -2.00 -11.60
N MET A 13 5.06 -2.05 -11.88
CA MET A 13 4.03 -1.52 -10.99
C MET A 13 4.08 -2.16 -9.59
N LEU A 14 4.27 -3.48 -9.51
CA LEU A 14 4.39 -4.18 -8.23
C LEU A 14 5.61 -3.75 -7.43
N ILE A 15 6.75 -3.53 -8.08
CA ILE A 15 7.95 -2.99 -7.42
C ILE A 15 7.64 -1.62 -6.80
N PHE A 16 7.06 -0.70 -7.57
CA PHE A 16 6.71 0.63 -7.05
C PHE A 16 5.66 0.57 -5.93
N LEU A 17 4.67 -0.32 -6.02
CA LEU A 17 3.70 -0.55 -4.95
C LEU A 17 4.37 -1.06 -3.67
N MET A 18 5.29 -2.03 -3.78
CA MET A 18 6.02 -2.55 -2.63
C MET A 18 6.92 -1.48 -2.00
N ILE A 19 7.68 -0.73 -2.80
CA ILE A 19 8.54 0.35 -2.29
C ILE A 19 7.70 1.40 -1.54
N SER A 20 6.59 1.85 -2.14
CA SER A 20 5.72 2.86 -1.53
C SER A 20 5.08 2.31 -0.25
N ALA A 21 4.60 1.07 -0.26
CA ALA A 21 4.01 0.42 0.91
C ALA A 21 5.02 0.22 2.04
N ILE A 22 6.26 -0.21 1.72
CA ILE A 22 7.35 -0.34 2.70
C ILE A 22 7.69 1.01 3.31
N TYR A 23 7.80 2.06 2.49
CA TYR A 23 8.11 3.40 2.96
C TYR A 23 7.03 3.95 3.91
N VAL A 24 5.75 3.78 3.53
CA VAL A 24 4.62 4.16 4.39
C VAL A 24 4.59 3.33 5.67
N PHE A 25 4.75 2.01 5.57
CA PHE A 25 4.77 1.12 6.74
C PHE A 25 5.88 1.49 7.72
N PHE A 26 7.10 1.71 7.22
CA PHE A 26 8.24 2.09 8.04
C PHE A 26 7.98 3.41 8.78
N TYR A 27 7.41 4.40 8.10
CA TYR A 27 7.02 5.66 8.73
C TYR A 27 6.06 5.45 9.92
N TYR A 28 5.00 4.68 9.73
CA TYR A 28 4.01 4.45 10.79
C TYR A 28 4.56 3.61 11.96
N VAL A 29 5.48 2.69 11.69
CA VAL A 29 6.18 1.92 12.74
C VAL A 29 7.15 2.78 13.54
N SER A 30 7.84 3.71 12.88
CA SER A 30 8.81 4.62 13.51
C SER A 30 8.17 5.88 14.12
N ALA A 31 6.87 6.11 13.93
CA ALA A 31 6.16 7.22 14.55
C ALA A 31 5.98 6.96 16.06
N ASP A 32 6.51 7.87 16.87
CA ASP A 32 6.46 7.79 18.34
C ASP A 32 5.46 8.77 18.94
N GLN A 33 5.06 9.79 18.19
CA GLN A 33 4.10 10.80 18.64
C GLN A 33 2.82 10.76 17.79
N ILE A 34 1.68 11.02 18.44
CA ILE A 34 0.38 11.11 17.75
C ILE A 34 0.41 12.23 16.69
N ALA A 35 1.18 13.29 16.95
CA ALA A 35 1.41 14.36 16.00
C ALA A 35 2.00 13.84 14.68
N ASP A 36 2.88 12.85 14.70
CA ASP A 36 3.49 12.25 13.51
C ASP A 36 2.45 11.48 12.68
N LEU A 37 1.44 10.90 13.32
CA LEU A 37 0.35 10.20 12.63
C LEU A 37 -0.63 11.16 11.92
N ARG A 38 -0.68 12.42 12.37
CA ARG A 38 -1.64 13.45 11.91
C ARG A 38 -1.01 14.44 10.94
N ASN A 39 0.23 14.85 11.21
CA ASN A 39 0.98 15.83 10.44
C ASN A 39 1.95 15.11 9.52
N LEU A 40 1.41 14.38 8.55
CA LEU A 40 2.22 13.59 7.62
C LEU A 40 3.17 14.49 6.82
N PRO A 41 4.48 14.17 6.79
CA PRO A 41 5.41 14.81 5.88
C PRO A 41 4.91 14.70 4.44
N THR A 42 5.13 15.73 3.64
CA THR A 42 4.71 15.74 2.22
C THR A 42 5.22 14.53 1.45
N ALA A 43 6.42 14.03 1.78
CA ALA A 43 6.98 12.83 1.17
C ALA A 43 6.12 11.57 1.40
N ILE A 44 5.56 11.41 2.61
CA ILE A 44 4.65 10.30 2.94
C ILE A 44 3.34 10.45 2.17
N LEU A 45 2.78 11.66 2.15
CA LEU A 45 1.56 11.94 1.40
C LEU A 45 1.72 11.63 -0.09
N VAL A 46 2.85 12.05 -0.68
CA VAL A 46 3.19 11.76 -2.08
C VAL A 46 3.32 10.25 -2.30
N ALA A 47 3.97 9.51 -1.40
CA ALA A 47 4.08 8.06 -1.50
C ALA A 47 2.71 7.36 -1.48
N VAL A 48 1.78 7.81 -0.62
CA VAL A 48 0.41 7.30 -0.57
C VAL A 48 -0.34 7.61 -1.87
N ILE A 49 -0.24 8.83 -2.39
CA ILE A 49 -0.88 9.23 -3.65
C ILE A 49 -0.34 8.41 -4.83
N VAL A 50 0.98 8.23 -4.90
CA VAL A 50 1.63 7.39 -5.93
C VAL A 50 1.14 5.95 -5.82
N TYR A 51 1.08 5.40 -4.61
CA TYR A 51 0.54 4.07 -4.37
C TYR A 51 -0.91 3.94 -4.89
N LEU A 52 -1.79 4.89 -4.57
CA LEU A 52 -3.17 4.91 -5.02
C LEU A 52 -3.29 5.02 -6.55
N ALA A 53 -2.50 5.91 -7.17
CA ALA A 53 -2.49 6.11 -8.60
C ALA A 53 -2.10 4.80 -9.32
N ILE A 54 -1.06 4.11 -8.84
CA ILE A 54 -0.65 2.82 -9.40
C ILE A 54 -1.74 1.76 -9.19
N GLN A 55 -2.40 1.71 -8.04
CA GLN A 55 -3.53 0.78 -7.82
C GLN A 55 -4.69 1.03 -8.79
N PHE A 56 -5.01 2.29 -9.10
CA PHE A 56 -6.05 2.61 -10.09
C PHE A 56 -5.65 2.22 -11.51
N VAL A 57 -4.41 2.52 -11.92
CA VAL A 57 -3.89 2.08 -13.23
C VAL A 57 -3.91 0.56 -13.33
N LYS A 58 -3.45 -0.14 -12.29
CA LYS A 58 -3.45 -1.59 -12.22
C LYS A 58 -4.89 -2.16 -12.31
N ARG A 59 -5.85 -1.56 -11.60
CA ARG A 59 -7.27 -1.92 -11.67
C ARG A 59 -7.86 -1.74 -13.06
N TYR A 60 -7.49 -0.66 -13.74
CA TYR A 60 -7.91 -0.42 -15.12
C TYR A 60 -7.36 -1.48 -16.09
N LEU A 61 -6.12 -1.93 -15.87
CA LEU A 61 -5.47 -2.93 -16.71
C LEU A 61 -5.92 -4.38 -16.40
N GLN A 62 -6.32 -4.68 -15.17
CA GLN A 62 -6.77 -6.00 -14.72
C GLN A 62 -8.29 -6.12 -14.80
N LYS A 63 -8.80 -6.89 -15.78
CA LYS A 63 -10.26 -7.10 -15.94
C LYS A 63 -10.92 -7.82 -14.76
N VAL A 64 -10.18 -8.67 -14.06
CA VAL A 64 -10.65 -9.44 -12.89
C VAL A 64 -9.65 -9.24 -11.76
N MET A 65 -10.13 -8.71 -10.64
CA MET A 65 -9.33 -8.45 -9.44
C MET A 65 -9.32 -9.70 -8.55
N PRO A 66 -8.14 -10.26 -8.23
CA PRO A 66 -8.02 -11.27 -7.18
C PRO A 66 -8.53 -10.75 -5.82
N TRP A 67 -9.03 -11.64 -4.98
CA TRP A 67 -9.61 -11.27 -3.68
C TRP A 67 -8.62 -10.52 -2.76
N TYR A 68 -7.32 -10.85 -2.82
CA TYR A 68 -6.30 -10.20 -2.00
C TYR A 68 -6.04 -8.75 -2.41
N ASN A 69 -6.38 -8.36 -3.65
CA ASN A 69 -6.25 -6.96 -4.10
C ASN A 69 -7.31 -6.04 -3.47
N TRP A 70 -8.22 -6.55 -2.63
CA TRP A 70 -9.09 -5.71 -1.81
C TRP A 70 -8.46 -5.34 -0.46
N LEU A 71 -7.41 -6.05 -0.04
CA LEU A 71 -6.79 -5.84 1.26
C LEU A 71 -6.17 -4.46 1.41
N TYR A 72 -5.70 -3.84 0.32
CA TYR A 72 -5.11 -2.49 0.41
C TYR A 72 -6.10 -1.41 0.86
N TYR A 73 -7.42 -1.61 0.69
CA TYR A 73 -8.41 -0.67 1.22
C TYR A 73 -8.39 -0.64 2.76
N ILE A 74 -8.13 -1.78 3.40
CA ILE A 74 -7.93 -1.84 4.86
C ILE A 74 -6.71 -1.00 5.24
N GLY A 75 -5.62 -1.14 4.48
CA GLY A 75 -4.41 -0.34 4.68
C GLY A 75 -4.63 1.16 4.49
N ILE A 76 -5.39 1.56 3.46
CA ILE A 76 -5.74 2.96 3.22
C ILE A 76 -6.53 3.52 4.41
N ILE A 77 -7.56 2.80 4.84
CA ILE A 77 -8.39 3.22 5.97
C ILE A 77 -7.51 3.39 7.20
N ALA A 78 -6.63 2.42 7.49
CA ALA A 78 -5.73 2.48 8.64
C ALA A 78 -4.83 3.73 8.64
N ILE A 79 -4.26 4.12 7.51
CA ILE A 79 -3.37 5.29 7.42
C ILE A 79 -4.14 6.63 7.38
N ILE A 80 -5.41 6.63 6.96
CA ILE A 80 -6.25 7.83 6.93
C ILE A 80 -6.93 8.09 8.27
N ILE A 81 -7.32 7.04 9.01
CA ILE A 81 -7.98 7.12 10.32
C ILE A 81 -7.38 8.16 11.27
N PRO A 82 -6.05 8.29 11.47
CA PRO A 82 -5.51 9.26 12.41
C PRO A 82 -5.74 10.71 11.98
N LEU A 83 -5.87 11.01 10.67
CA LEU A 83 -5.92 12.37 10.13
C LEU A 83 -7.09 13.21 10.66
N PRO A 84 -8.35 12.73 10.68
CA PRO A 84 -9.48 13.48 11.24
C PRO A 84 -9.57 13.43 12.77
N LEU A 85 -8.82 12.55 13.44
CA LEU A 85 -8.97 12.27 14.88
C LEU A 85 -8.09 13.19 15.75
N PHE A 86 -8.32 14.51 15.70
CA PHE A 86 -7.49 15.50 16.40
C PHE A 86 -7.57 15.44 17.95
N SER A 87 -8.64 14.89 18.52
CA SER A 87 -8.85 14.82 19.97
C SER A 87 -8.60 13.44 20.58
N VAL A 88 -8.27 12.43 19.76
CA VAL A 88 -8.10 11.05 20.23
C VAL A 88 -6.65 10.76 20.55
N GLU A 89 -6.35 10.49 21.82
CA GLU A 89 -4.98 10.19 22.30
C GLU A 89 -4.74 8.70 22.61
N GLY A 90 -5.64 7.82 22.17
CA GLY A 90 -5.55 6.39 22.51
C GLY A 90 -4.44 5.66 21.76
N ASP A 91 -3.69 4.81 22.48
CA ASP A 91 -2.67 3.88 21.94
C ASP A 91 -3.19 2.97 20.81
N TRP A 92 -4.50 2.79 20.75
CA TRP A 92 -5.16 2.03 19.69
C TRP A 92 -4.93 2.66 18.31
N VAL A 93 -4.76 3.98 18.20
CA VAL A 93 -4.51 4.66 16.92
C VAL A 93 -3.14 4.27 16.36
N PHE A 94 -2.12 4.18 17.21
CA PHE A 94 -0.81 3.63 16.83
C PHE A 94 -0.92 2.18 16.40
N SER A 95 -1.66 1.36 17.16
CA SER A 95 -1.83 -0.06 16.83
C SER A 95 -2.52 -0.24 15.47
N VAL A 96 -3.59 0.50 15.22
CA VAL A 96 -4.33 0.46 13.95
C VAL A 96 -3.46 0.93 12.78
N THR A 97 -2.74 2.04 12.92
CA THR A 97 -1.91 2.57 11.83
C THR A 97 -0.70 1.68 11.54
N ARG A 98 -0.01 1.18 12.57
CA ARG A 98 1.15 0.27 12.44
C ARG A 98 0.76 -1.06 11.80
N TRP A 99 -0.21 -1.77 12.38
CA TRP A 99 -0.61 -3.08 11.87
C TRP A 99 -1.46 -2.98 10.61
N GLY A 100 -2.30 -1.95 10.50
CA GLY A 100 -3.13 -1.73 9.33
C GLY A 100 -2.33 -1.32 8.10
N SER A 101 -1.25 -0.53 8.24
CA SER A 101 -0.41 -0.16 7.08
C SER A 101 0.27 -1.37 6.41
N LEU A 102 0.45 -2.50 7.10
CA LEU A 102 0.90 -3.75 6.47
C LEU A 102 -0.05 -4.23 5.35
N PHE A 103 -1.34 -3.91 5.44
CA PHE A 103 -2.31 -4.29 4.42
C PHE A 103 -2.08 -3.58 3.07
N LEU A 104 -1.24 -2.53 3.03
CA LEU A 104 -0.74 -1.96 1.77
C LEU A 104 0.31 -2.86 1.09
N LEU A 105 1.06 -3.63 1.88
CA LEU A 105 2.14 -4.48 1.38
C LEU A 105 1.67 -5.88 0.98
N ILE A 106 0.66 -6.43 1.67
CA ILE A 106 0.15 -7.79 1.44
C ILE A 106 -0.24 -8.04 -0.03
N PRO A 107 -1.14 -7.26 -0.66
CA PRO A 107 -1.54 -7.51 -2.04
C PRO A 107 -0.38 -7.51 -3.06
N PRO A 108 0.50 -6.50 -3.12
CA PRO A 108 1.58 -6.51 -4.09
C PRO A 108 2.60 -7.64 -3.85
N VAL A 109 2.83 -8.05 -2.59
CA VAL A 109 3.70 -9.20 -2.28
C VAL A 109 3.07 -10.51 -2.76
N ILE A 110 1.79 -10.75 -2.46
CA ILE A 110 1.10 -11.97 -2.93
C ILE A 110 1.12 -12.02 -4.46
N GLU A 111 0.81 -10.91 -5.13
CA GLU A 111 0.81 -10.88 -6.59
C GLU A 111 2.20 -11.12 -7.18
N PHE A 112 3.23 -10.56 -6.55
CA PHE A 112 4.62 -10.80 -6.95
C PHE A 112 4.99 -12.28 -6.86
N LEU A 113 4.64 -12.96 -5.77
CA LEU A 113 4.86 -14.40 -5.60
C LEU A 113 4.11 -15.22 -6.65
N VAL A 114 2.86 -14.84 -6.97
CA VAL A 114 2.07 -15.50 -8.02
C VAL A 114 2.73 -15.34 -9.40
N LEU A 115 3.24 -14.15 -9.72
CA LEU A 115 3.94 -13.89 -10.98
C LEU A 115 5.24 -14.67 -11.12
N LEU A 116 5.97 -14.89 -10.02
CA LEU A 116 7.19 -15.70 -9.99
C LEU A 116 6.86 -17.18 -10.20
N LYS A 117 5.87 -17.73 -9.49
CA LYS A 117 5.43 -19.12 -9.68
C LYS A 117 4.92 -19.39 -11.10
N ALA A 118 4.28 -18.40 -11.74
CA ALA A 118 3.86 -18.50 -13.14
C ALA A 118 5.02 -18.38 -14.16
N LYS A 119 6.27 -18.22 -13.71
CA LYS A 119 7.48 -18.27 -14.56
C LYS A 119 8.10 -19.68 -14.60
N GLU A 120 7.84 -20.49 -13.57
CA GLU A 120 8.42 -21.84 -13.39
C GLU A 120 7.59 -22.93 -14.09
N LYS A 121 6.34 -22.63 -14.44
CA LYS A 121 5.48 -23.45 -15.33
C LYS A 121 5.59 -22.97 -16.78
#